data_AF-A0A2U3PQT4-F1
#
_entry.id   AF-A0A2U3PQT4-F1
#
_cell.length_a   1.000
_cell.length_b   1.000
_cell.length_c   1.000
_cell.angle_alpha   90.00
_cell.angle_beta   90.00
_cell.angle_gamma   90.00
#
_symmetry.space_group_name_H-M   'P 1'
#
loop_
_entity.id
_entity.type
_entity.pdbx_description
1 polymer ?
#
loop_
_entity_poly.entity_id
_entity_poly.type
_entity_poly.pdbx_seq_one_letter_code
_entity_poly.pdbx_strand_id
1 'polypeptide(L)'
;MPPPPRPPQRDLTPLAIGAGVVAGAVIGATIADYRNQRQEVVEGGRTVYTEPDRIIIRDPGGQEYVRGNDLYRFRYGARDIRTFSEGGETRTVVIRPDGSEVITVVGPDGSLLRRIRRDPGGREIVIIDNSYRDPRSVGGFYVDVPPPVVNIPYDRYIVDAEEASPDVIYATMEAPPVQRIERRYTLDEIRYSPNVRMQMPSIDVNTINFETGSWTIPPDQVARLQVIADGLNRAIQRNPREVFLIEGHTDAVGNDVDNLSLSDRRAQAAAELLTQQFGVPAENLTSQGYGKQYLKEQTDGPSRINRRVTVRRITPLLNGGTASLPPPPPGTAPPR
;
A
#
# COMPACT_ATOMS: atom_id res chain seq x y z
N MET A 1 -33.13 17.39 -8.09
CA MET A 1 -31.95 17.99 -8.77
C MET A 1 -31.18 16.85 -9.40
N PRO A 2 -30.78 16.93 -10.68
CA PRO A 2 -29.89 15.94 -11.26
C PRO A 2 -28.54 15.98 -10.52
N PRO A 3 -27.84 14.83 -10.37
CA PRO A 3 -26.51 14.82 -9.77
C PRO A 3 -25.54 15.66 -10.62
N PRO A 4 -24.54 16.32 -10.02
CA PRO A 4 -23.56 17.10 -10.74
C PRO A 4 -22.81 16.23 -11.78
N PRO A 5 -22.42 16.79 -12.93
CA PRO A 5 -21.69 16.06 -13.95
C PRO A 5 -20.34 15.56 -13.41
N ARG A 6 -20.00 14.31 -13.74
CA ARG A 6 -18.70 13.72 -13.38
C ARG A 6 -17.58 14.49 -14.10
N PRO A 7 -16.50 14.90 -13.40
CA PRO A 7 -15.37 15.54 -14.05
C PRO A 7 -14.67 14.56 -15.00
N PRO A 8 -14.10 15.06 -16.12
CA PRO A 8 -13.42 14.22 -17.10
C PRO A 8 -12.15 13.60 -16.50
N GLN A 9 -12.03 12.27 -16.56
CA GLN A 9 -10.82 11.54 -16.20
C GLN A 9 -9.72 11.88 -17.21
N ARG A 10 -8.69 12.59 -16.76
CA ARG A 10 -7.44 12.77 -17.53
C ARG A 10 -6.47 11.68 -17.13
N ASP A 11 -5.85 11.02 -18.11
CA ASP A 11 -4.81 10.03 -17.92
C ASP A 11 -3.65 10.61 -17.09
N LEU A 12 -3.47 10.06 -15.90
CA LEU A 12 -2.46 10.50 -14.97
C LEU A 12 -1.19 9.71 -15.22
N THR A 13 -0.22 10.29 -15.92
CA THR A 13 1.13 9.73 -16.01
C THR A 13 1.79 9.79 -14.64
N PRO A 14 2.30 8.67 -14.09
CA PRO A 14 2.93 8.68 -12.79
C PRO A 14 4.30 9.37 -12.89
N LEU A 15 4.63 10.21 -11.90
CA LEU A 15 5.98 10.79 -11.83
C LEU A 15 6.96 9.79 -11.23
N ALA A 16 8.08 9.58 -11.92
CA ALA A 16 9.15 8.69 -11.46
C ALA A 16 9.85 9.28 -10.24
N ILE A 17 10.02 8.47 -9.17
CA ILE A 17 10.83 8.85 -8.01
C ILE A 17 12.29 8.60 -8.35
N GLY A 18 13.12 9.65 -8.32
CA GLY A 18 14.57 9.54 -8.51
C GLY A 18 15.22 8.61 -7.50
N ALA A 19 16.07 7.69 -7.99
CA ALA A 19 16.85 6.76 -7.18
C ALA A 19 17.93 7.52 -6.39
N GLY A 20 17.58 8.06 -5.22
CA GLY A 20 18.54 8.86 -4.46
C GLY A 20 18.01 9.31 -3.11
N VAL A 21 17.55 8.38 -2.27
CA VAL A 21 17.21 8.71 -0.87
C VAL A 21 17.68 7.61 0.07
N VAL A 22 18.54 8.01 0.99
CA VAL A 22 19.17 7.18 2.02
C VAL A 22 18.76 7.75 3.38
N ALA A 23 17.66 7.25 3.94
CA ALA A 23 17.45 6.83 5.34
C ALA A 23 15.96 6.88 5.68
N GLY A 24 15.40 5.75 6.09
CA GLY A 24 14.02 5.64 6.58
C GLY A 24 14.00 6.15 8.02
N ALA A 25 13.12 7.11 8.29
CA ALA A 25 12.87 7.74 9.57
C ALA A 25 14.12 8.25 10.32
N VAL A 26 14.43 9.54 10.18
CA VAL A 26 15.20 10.23 11.23
C VAL A 26 14.38 10.15 12.52
N ILE A 27 14.86 9.40 13.52
CA ILE A 27 14.21 9.31 14.82
C ILE A 27 14.09 10.73 15.39
N GLY A 28 12.87 11.16 15.66
CA GLY A 28 12.57 12.50 16.19
C GLY A 28 12.30 13.58 15.14
N ALA A 29 12.38 13.28 13.83
CA ALA A 29 11.88 14.21 12.82
C ALA A 29 10.36 14.36 12.93
N THR A 30 9.90 15.57 12.65
CA THR A 30 8.50 15.97 12.70
C THR A 30 8.00 16.35 11.31
N ILE A 31 6.68 16.40 11.13
CA ILE A 31 6.11 16.88 9.87
C ILE A 31 6.53 18.32 9.56
N ALA A 32 6.81 19.13 10.59
CA ALA A 32 7.28 20.50 10.41
C ALA A 32 8.68 20.56 9.77
N ASP A 33 9.57 19.63 10.13
CA ASP A 33 10.91 19.55 9.54
C ASP A 33 10.85 19.27 8.04
N TYR A 34 9.96 18.36 7.63
CA TYR A 34 9.76 18.02 6.22
C TYR A 34 9.04 19.12 5.45
N ARG A 35 8.07 19.80 6.07
CA ARG A 35 7.41 20.96 5.45
C ARG A 35 8.41 22.04 5.06
N ASN A 36 9.43 22.28 5.88
CA ASN A 36 10.46 23.29 5.61
C ASN A 36 11.43 22.88 4.49
N GLN A 37 11.58 21.58 4.23
CA GLN A 37 12.44 21.04 3.17
C GLN A 37 11.69 20.80 1.85
N ARG A 38 10.35 20.89 1.89
CA ARG A 38 9.47 20.58 0.76
C ARG A 38 9.70 21.57 -0.37
N GLN A 39 9.95 21.03 -1.56
CA GLN A 39 10.00 21.81 -2.79
C GLN A 39 8.68 21.65 -3.54
N GLU A 40 8.12 22.76 -4.01
CA GLU A 40 6.89 22.78 -4.81
C GLU A 40 7.22 23.13 -6.25
N VAL A 41 6.78 22.28 -7.19
CA VAL A 41 6.93 22.49 -8.62
C VAL A 41 5.56 22.32 -9.28
N VAL A 42 5.20 23.25 -10.16
CA VAL A 42 3.98 23.14 -10.97
C VAL A 42 4.37 22.72 -12.39
N GLU A 43 3.95 21.54 -12.82
CA GLU A 43 4.30 20.97 -14.12
C GLU A 43 3.06 20.35 -14.77
N GLY A 44 2.77 20.74 -16.03
CA GLY A 44 1.63 20.17 -16.78
C GLY A 44 0.25 20.39 -16.12
N GLY A 45 0.12 21.41 -15.26
CA GLY A 45 -1.09 21.68 -14.48
C GLY A 45 -1.23 20.83 -13.21
N ARG A 46 -0.23 20.01 -12.87
CA ARG A 46 -0.11 19.32 -11.58
C ARG A 46 0.79 20.11 -10.65
N THR A 47 0.51 20.06 -9.36
CA THR A 47 1.45 20.52 -8.32
C THR A 47 2.15 19.30 -7.74
N VAL A 48 3.48 19.33 -7.74
CA VAL A 48 4.35 18.27 -7.25
C VAL A 48 5.11 18.81 -6.05
N TYR A 49 4.88 18.22 -4.89
CA TYR A 49 5.63 18.47 -3.68
C TYR A 49 6.67 17.38 -3.51
N THR A 50 7.94 17.74 -3.52
CA THR A 50 9.05 16.82 -3.32
C THR A 50 9.57 16.97 -1.89
N GLU A 51 9.54 15.87 -1.15
CA GLU A 51 10.20 15.70 0.13
C GLU A 51 11.39 14.73 -0.04
N PRO A 52 12.32 14.63 0.93
CA PRO A 52 13.48 13.78 0.79
C PRO A 52 13.14 12.35 0.38
N ASP A 53 12.11 11.72 0.94
CA ASP A 53 11.80 10.29 0.78
C ASP A 53 10.48 10.00 0.06
N ARG A 54 9.78 11.03 -0.42
CA ARG A 54 8.46 10.90 -1.04
C ARG A 54 8.14 12.06 -1.96
N ILE A 55 7.20 11.82 -2.87
CA ILE A 55 6.56 12.87 -3.67
C ILE A 55 5.07 12.89 -3.37
N ILE A 56 4.47 14.07 -3.37
CA ILE A 56 3.03 14.26 -3.24
C ILE A 56 2.58 15.02 -4.47
N ILE A 57 1.56 14.49 -5.14
CA ILE A 57 1.09 15.03 -6.41
C ILE A 57 -0.36 15.45 -6.20
N ARG A 58 -0.64 16.70 -6.55
CA ARG A 58 -1.99 17.25 -6.66
C ARG A 58 -2.28 17.45 -8.14
N ASP A 59 -3.27 16.73 -8.64
CA ASP A 59 -3.71 16.87 -10.02
C ASP A 59 -4.62 18.09 -10.21
N PRO A 60 -4.75 18.60 -11.44
CA PRO A 60 -5.66 19.71 -11.74
C PRO A 60 -7.14 19.38 -11.47
N GLY A 61 -7.49 18.09 -11.34
CA GLY A 61 -8.82 17.63 -10.91
C GLY A 61 -9.06 17.71 -9.40
N GLY A 62 -8.07 18.17 -8.62
CA GLY A 62 -8.13 18.25 -7.15
C GLY A 62 -7.81 16.95 -6.43
N GLN A 63 -7.55 15.86 -7.15
CA GLN A 63 -7.11 14.60 -6.56
C GLN A 63 -5.67 14.73 -6.08
N GLU A 64 -5.39 14.19 -4.90
CA GLU A 64 -4.06 14.19 -4.32
C GLU A 64 -3.63 12.79 -3.91
N TYR A 65 -2.35 12.49 -4.09
CA TYR A 65 -1.76 11.23 -3.68
C TYR A 65 -0.30 11.40 -3.32
N VAL A 66 0.18 10.53 -2.44
CA VAL A 66 1.57 10.48 -1.98
C VAL A 66 2.18 9.18 -2.42
N ARG A 67 3.44 9.24 -2.87
CA ARG A 67 4.23 8.06 -3.22
C ARG A 67 5.53 8.11 -2.42
N GLY A 68 5.61 7.24 -1.42
CA GLY A 68 6.80 7.03 -0.60
C GLY A 68 7.76 5.98 -1.17
N ASN A 69 8.98 5.95 -0.65
CA ASN A 69 9.98 4.95 -0.99
C ASN A 69 9.83 3.68 -0.13
N ASP A 70 9.29 2.61 -0.72
CA ASP A 70 9.14 1.31 -0.07
C ASP A 70 10.48 0.58 0.21
N LEU A 71 11.60 1.00 -0.40
CA LEU A 71 12.89 0.29 -0.36
C LEU A 71 13.46 0.14 1.05
N TYR A 72 13.12 1.04 1.98
CA TYR A 72 13.62 1.00 3.36
C TYR A 72 13.30 -0.31 4.05
N ARG A 73 12.07 -0.81 3.91
CA ARG A 73 11.62 -2.09 4.48
C ARG A 73 12.40 -3.28 3.92
N PHE A 74 12.86 -3.20 2.66
CA PHE A 74 13.64 -4.25 2.01
C PHE A 74 15.10 -4.31 2.45
N ARG A 75 15.64 -3.24 3.05
CA ARG A 75 17.01 -3.25 3.59
C ARG A 75 17.15 -4.14 4.80
N TYR A 76 16.07 -4.33 5.56
CA TYR A 76 16.09 -5.18 6.73
C TYR A 76 16.24 -6.65 6.36
N GLY A 77 17.26 -7.30 6.94
CA GLY A 77 17.59 -8.70 6.65
C GLY A 77 18.07 -8.93 5.22
N ALA A 78 18.51 -7.89 4.50
CA ALA A 78 19.20 -8.05 3.23
C ALA A 78 20.69 -8.29 3.47
N ARG A 79 21.25 -9.30 2.80
CA ARG A 79 22.70 -9.51 2.70
C ARG A 79 23.32 -8.55 1.71
N ASP A 80 22.62 -8.31 0.60
CA ASP A 80 23.09 -7.47 -0.51
C ASP A 80 21.87 -6.90 -1.25
N ILE A 81 22.03 -5.71 -1.84
CA ILE A 81 21.00 -5.07 -2.66
C ILE A 81 21.68 -4.53 -3.90
N ARG A 82 21.19 -4.97 -5.06
CA ARG A 82 21.71 -4.56 -6.35
C ARG A 82 20.63 -3.89 -7.16
N THR A 83 20.94 -2.76 -7.77
CA THR A 83 20.03 -2.05 -8.65
C THR A 83 20.66 -1.90 -10.01
N PHE A 84 19.90 -2.21 -11.05
CA PHE A 84 20.34 -2.15 -12.44
C PHE A 84 19.26 -1.47 -13.26
N SER A 85 19.65 -0.74 -14.30
CA SER A 85 18.71 -0.20 -15.29
C SER A 85 19.00 -0.82 -16.64
N GLU A 86 17.99 -1.44 -17.25
CA GLU A 86 18.10 -2.14 -18.54
C GLU A 86 16.81 -1.94 -19.33
N GLY A 87 16.92 -1.51 -20.59
CA GLY A 87 15.75 -1.33 -21.47
C GLY A 87 14.72 -0.28 -20.97
N GLY A 88 15.13 0.68 -20.14
CA GLY A 88 14.24 1.66 -19.50
C GLY A 88 13.55 1.15 -18.24
N GLU A 89 13.69 -0.13 -17.89
CA GLU A 89 13.26 -0.67 -16.60
C GLU A 89 14.36 -0.52 -15.56
N THR A 90 13.97 -0.32 -14.31
CA THR A 90 14.86 -0.43 -13.15
C THR A 90 14.55 -1.71 -12.39
N ARG A 91 15.56 -2.55 -12.20
CA ARG A 91 15.49 -3.81 -11.47
C ARG A 91 16.27 -3.71 -10.18
N THR A 92 15.60 -3.91 -9.06
CA THR A 92 16.23 -4.00 -7.75
C THR A 92 16.14 -5.43 -7.24
N VAL A 93 17.29 -6.05 -6.98
CA VAL A 93 17.45 -7.41 -6.47
C VAL A 93 17.95 -7.34 -5.03
N VAL A 94 17.10 -7.75 -4.10
CA VAL A 94 17.40 -7.83 -2.66
C VAL A 94 17.72 -9.27 -2.33
N ILE A 95 18.96 -9.54 -1.96
CA ILE A 95 19.45 -10.90 -1.69
C ILE A 95 19.41 -11.14 -0.18
N ARG A 96 18.74 -12.21 0.24
CA ARG A 96 18.60 -12.62 1.63
C ARG A 96 19.78 -13.52 2.06
N PRO A 97 20.06 -13.66 3.37
CA PRO A 97 21.12 -14.52 3.88
C PRO A 97 21.00 -15.99 3.45
N ASP A 98 19.76 -16.49 3.32
CA ASP A 98 19.46 -17.86 2.86
C ASP A 98 19.67 -18.06 1.36
N GLY A 99 20.04 -17.01 0.62
CA GLY A 99 20.23 -17.03 -0.83
C GLY A 99 18.95 -16.77 -1.64
N SER A 100 17.80 -16.60 -0.99
CA SER A 100 16.58 -16.17 -1.69
C SER A 100 16.70 -14.71 -2.15
N GLU A 101 16.00 -14.36 -3.22
CA GLU A 101 16.03 -13.05 -3.83
C GLU A 101 14.62 -12.46 -3.88
N VAL A 102 14.49 -11.16 -3.61
CA VAL A 102 13.31 -10.39 -3.97
C VAL A 102 13.69 -9.45 -5.11
N ILE A 103 13.01 -9.61 -6.25
CA ILE A 103 13.27 -8.88 -7.48
C ILE A 103 12.09 -7.95 -7.71
N THR A 104 12.34 -6.65 -7.68
CA THR A 104 11.36 -5.60 -7.98
C THR A 104 11.73 -4.96 -9.31
N VAL A 105 10.78 -4.95 -10.26
CA VAL A 105 10.93 -4.36 -11.59
C VAL A 105 10.02 -3.15 -11.69
N VAL A 106 10.60 -2.00 -12.00
CA VAL A 106 9.93 -0.71 -12.14
C VAL A 106 10.10 -0.23 -13.57
N GLY A 107 9.01 0.28 -14.17
CA GLY A 107 9.03 0.78 -15.53
C GLY A 107 9.67 2.16 -15.67
N PRO A 108 9.82 2.67 -16.91
CA PRO A 108 10.39 4.00 -17.16
C PRO A 108 9.62 5.15 -16.49
N ASP A 109 8.31 4.95 -16.29
CA ASP A 109 7.39 5.89 -15.63
C ASP A 109 7.41 5.78 -14.10
N GLY A 110 8.30 4.95 -13.54
CA GLY A 110 8.37 4.70 -12.11
C GLY A 110 7.25 3.80 -11.56
N SER A 111 6.38 3.25 -12.41
CA SER A 111 5.35 2.31 -11.98
C SER A 111 5.95 0.94 -11.65
N LEU A 112 5.47 0.31 -10.58
CA LEU A 112 5.83 -1.07 -10.27
C LEU A 112 5.26 -1.97 -11.37
N LEU A 113 6.11 -2.67 -12.11
CA LEU A 113 5.70 -3.64 -13.12
C LEU A 113 5.54 -5.03 -12.50
N ARG A 114 6.55 -5.49 -11.76
CA ARG A 114 6.54 -6.82 -11.14
C ARG A 114 7.28 -6.85 -9.82
N ARG A 115 6.83 -7.72 -8.92
CA ARG A 115 7.58 -8.14 -7.72
C ARG A 115 7.58 -9.66 -7.64
N ILE A 116 8.78 -10.23 -7.57
CA ILE A 116 9.00 -11.68 -7.59
C ILE A 116 9.86 -12.05 -6.40
N ARG A 117 9.53 -13.16 -5.72
CA ARG A 117 10.44 -13.84 -4.81
C ARG A 117 11.01 -15.07 -5.52
N ARG A 118 12.33 -15.18 -5.57
CA ARG A 118 13.04 -16.35 -6.09
C ARG A 118 13.68 -17.09 -4.92
N ASP A 119 13.45 -18.38 -4.80
CA ASP A 119 14.12 -19.18 -3.78
C ASP A 119 15.55 -19.57 -4.22
N PRO A 120 16.40 -20.11 -3.32
CA PRO A 120 17.78 -20.47 -3.66
C PRO A 120 17.90 -21.53 -4.77
N GLY A 121 16.84 -22.31 -5.00
CA GLY A 121 16.75 -23.29 -6.08
C GLY A 121 16.33 -22.69 -7.42
N GLY A 122 16.09 -21.37 -7.48
CA GLY A 122 15.70 -20.65 -8.68
C GLY A 122 14.20 -20.64 -8.97
N ARG A 123 13.36 -21.22 -8.11
CA ARG A 123 11.91 -21.20 -8.31
C ARG A 123 11.37 -19.81 -7.99
N GLU A 124 10.59 -19.27 -8.92
CA GLU A 124 10.01 -17.94 -8.82
C GLU A 124 8.55 -17.97 -8.36
N ILE A 125 8.22 -17.06 -7.46
CA ILE A 125 6.87 -16.78 -6.98
C ILE A 125 6.59 -15.32 -7.33
N VAL A 126 5.67 -15.12 -8.27
CA VAL A 126 5.16 -13.78 -8.60
C VAL A 126 4.24 -13.32 -7.48
N ILE A 127 4.59 -12.21 -6.83
CA ILE A 127 3.84 -11.60 -5.73
C ILE A 127 2.95 -10.47 -6.27
N ILE A 128 3.49 -9.63 -7.15
CA ILE A 128 2.75 -8.57 -7.84
C ILE A 128 3.07 -8.63 -9.33
N ASP A 129 2.04 -8.58 -10.17
CA ASP A 129 2.17 -8.47 -11.62
C ASP A 129 1.21 -7.40 -12.17
N ASN A 130 1.76 -6.21 -12.40
CA ASN A 130 1.06 -5.09 -13.02
C ASN A 130 1.37 -4.99 -14.52
N SER A 131 2.05 -5.98 -15.12
CA SER A 131 2.39 -5.95 -16.55
C SER A 131 1.15 -6.01 -17.46
N TYR A 132 0.03 -6.51 -16.93
CA TYR A 132 -1.26 -6.42 -17.60
C TYR A 132 -1.93 -5.10 -17.31
N ARG A 133 -2.08 -4.27 -18.35
CA ARG A 133 -3.03 -3.16 -18.37
C ARG A 133 -4.26 -3.62 -19.14
N ASP A 134 -5.45 -3.46 -18.55
CA ASP A 134 -6.70 -3.67 -19.29
C ASP A 134 -6.68 -2.75 -20.52
N PRO A 135 -6.80 -3.27 -21.75
CA PRO A 135 -6.81 -2.45 -22.96
C PRO A 135 -7.91 -1.39 -22.98
N ARG A 136 -8.96 -1.58 -22.17
CA ARG A 136 -10.05 -0.60 -21.98
C ARG A 136 -9.74 0.44 -20.91
N SER A 137 -8.70 0.24 -20.11
CA SER A 137 -8.23 1.22 -19.14
C SER A 137 -7.47 2.31 -19.89
N VAL A 138 -8.15 3.45 -20.07
CA VAL A 138 -7.57 4.66 -20.63
C VAL A 138 -6.73 5.27 -19.50
N GLY A 139 -5.40 5.06 -19.60
CA GLY A 139 -4.27 5.77 -18.95
C GLY A 139 -4.33 6.24 -17.50
N GLY A 140 -5.32 5.88 -16.70
CA GLY A 140 -5.49 6.29 -15.32
C GLY A 140 -5.13 5.19 -14.32
N PHE A 141 -4.57 5.60 -13.18
CA PHE A 141 -4.50 4.75 -11.98
C PHE A 141 -5.76 4.86 -11.12
N TYR A 142 -6.77 5.59 -11.57
CA TYR A 142 -8.04 5.71 -10.88
C TYR A 142 -9.11 4.92 -11.62
N VAL A 143 -9.85 4.12 -10.88
CA VAL A 143 -10.94 3.29 -11.38
C VAL A 143 -12.24 3.74 -10.72
N ASP A 144 -13.12 4.31 -11.54
CA ASP A 144 -14.47 4.71 -11.11
C ASP A 144 -15.43 3.52 -11.20
N VAL A 145 -15.48 2.72 -10.12
CA VAL A 145 -16.50 1.68 -9.92
C VAL A 145 -17.50 2.12 -8.86
N PRO A 146 -18.78 1.68 -8.93
CA PRO A 146 -19.76 1.99 -7.88
C PRO A 146 -19.32 1.43 -6.52
N PRO A 147 -19.78 2.01 -5.40
CA PRO A 147 -19.58 1.44 -4.08
C PRO A 147 -20.06 -0.02 -4.03
N PRO A 148 -19.31 -0.92 -3.38
CA PRO A 148 -19.68 -2.32 -3.32
C PRO A 148 -20.89 -2.57 -2.44
N VAL A 149 -21.66 -3.60 -2.75
CA VAL A 149 -22.77 -4.04 -1.92
C VAL A 149 -22.25 -4.94 -0.80
N VAL A 150 -22.24 -4.43 0.43
CA VAL A 150 -21.75 -5.16 1.61
C VAL A 150 -22.91 -5.87 2.29
N ASN A 151 -22.96 -7.21 2.17
CA ASN A 151 -24.01 -8.06 2.77
C ASN A 151 -23.57 -8.79 4.05
N ILE A 152 -22.42 -8.40 4.62
CA ILE A 152 -21.90 -8.94 5.88
C ILE A 152 -22.03 -7.90 6.99
N PRO A 153 -22.07 -8.33 8.27
CA PRO A 153 -22.09 -7.40 9.41
C PRO A 153 -20.92 -6.40 9.38
N TYR A 154 -21.15 -5.17 9.85
CA TYR A 154 -20.14 -4.09 9.80
C TYR A 154 -18.86 -4.45 10.59
N ASP A 155 -19.00 -5.06 11.76
CA ASP A 155 -17.93 -5.56 12.63
C ASP A 155 -17.15 -6.75 12.02
N ARG A 156 -17.64 -7.32 10.91
CA ARG A 156 -16.94 -8.34 10.11
C ARG A 156 -16.34 -7.78 8.82
N TYR A 157 -16.79 -6.61 8.40
CA TYR A 157 -16.29 -5.90 7.23
C TYR A 157 -15.15 -4.95 7.58
N ILE A 158 -15.29 -4.21 8.68
CA ILE A 158 -14.25 -3.36 9.28
C ILE A 158 -14.05 -3.87 10.71
N VAL A 159 -12.97 -4.62 10.90
CA VAL A 159 -12.63 -5.26 12.17
C VAL A 159 -11.78 -4.32 13.01
N ASP A 160 -12.21 -4.00 14.22
CA ASP A 160 -11.37 -3.30 15.19
C ASP A 160 -10.42 -4.29 15.88
N ALA A 161 -9.12 -4.11 15.70
CA ALA A 161 -8.12 -5.01 16.27
C ALA A 161 -8.00 -4.95 17.80
N GLU A 162 -8.49 -3.88 18.45
CA GLU A 162 -8.50 -3.75 19.91
C GLU A 162 -9.63 -4.55 20.55
N GLU A 163 -10.77 -4.68 19.86
CA GLU A 163 -11.97 -5.34 20.38
C GLU A 163 -12.16 -6.78 19.87
N ALA A 164 -11.69 -7.06 18.64
CA ALA A 164 -11.91 -8.36 18.01
C ALA A 164 -10.99 -9.46 18.57
N SER A 165 -11.54 -10.67 18.71
CA SER A 165 -10.72 -11.84 19.04
C SER A 165 -9.70 -12.16 17.93
N PRO A 166 -8.55 -12.79 18.25
CA PRO A 166 -7.55 -13.18 17.24
C PRO A 166 -8.11 -14.00 16.07
N ASP A 167 -9.07 -14.88 16.33
CA ASP A 167 -9.70 -15.69 15.27
C ASP A 167 -10.45 -14.84 14.24
N VAL A 168 -11.09 -13.75 14.67
CA VAL A 168 -11.76 -12.81 13.78
C VAL A 168 -10.77 -12.02 12.94
N ILE A 169 -9.66 -11.58 13.55
CA ILE A 169 -8.57 -10.90 12.85
C ILE A 169 -8.00 -11.84 11.77
N TYR A 170 -7.73 -13.09 12.10
CA TYR A 170 -7.21 -14.08 11.15
C TYR A 170 -8.19 -14.39 10.04
N ALA A 171 -9.47 -14.61 10.36
CA ALA A 171 -10.51 -14.85 9.36
C ALA A 171 -10.61 -13.68 8.36
N THR A 172 -10.39 -12.44 8.82
CA THR A 172 -10.43 -11.24 7.99
C THR A 172 -9.25 -11.17 7.02
N MET A 173 -8.06 -11.61 7.44
CA MET A 173 -6.88 -11.68 6.58
C MET A 173 -6.97 -12.74 5.48
N GLU A 174 -7.91 -13.68 5.59
CA GLU A 174 -8.19 -14.70 4.56
C GLU A 174 -9.53 -14.47 3.85
N ALA A 175 -10.29 -13.44 4.25
CA ALA A 175 -11.65 -13.22 3.77
C ALA A 175 -11.71 -13.07 2.24
N PRO A 176 -12.76 -13.61 1.60
CA PRO A 176 -13.02 -13.34 0.19
C PRO A 176 -13.47 -11.88 0.00
N PRO A 177 -13.45 -11.38 -1.25
CA PRO A 177 -14.12 -10.13 -1.60
C PRO A 177 -15.60 -10.13 -1.20
N VAL A 178 -16.14 -8.99 -0.78
CA VAL A 178 -17.57 -8.84 -0.42
C VAL A 178 -18.51 -8.94 -1.62
N GLN A 179 -17.96 -8.76 -2.82
CA GLN A 179 -18.64 -8.93 -4.09
C GLN A 179 -17.68 -9.49 -5.14
N ARG A 180 -18.21 -10.00 -6.26
CA ARG A 180 -17.38 -10.50 -7.36
C ARG A 180 -16.53 -9.37 -7.95
N ILE A 181 -15.24 -9.64 -8.13
CA ILE A 181 -14.31 -8.77 -8.83
C ILE A 181 -14.43 -9.04 -10.34
N GLU A 182 -14.71 -8.00 -11.13
CA GLU A 182 -14.93 -8.13 -12.58
C GLU A 182 -13.63 -8.35 -13.36
N ARG A 183 -12.54 -7.72 -12.90
CA ARG A 183 -11.21 -7.80 -13.51
C ARG A 183 -10.13 -7.64 -12.46
N ARG A 184 -8.91 -8.07 -12.79
CA ARG A 184 -7.74 -7.68 -11.99
C ARG A 184 -7.44 -6.19 -12.08
N TYR A 185 -6.86 -5.66 -11.02
CA TYR A 185 -6.41 -4.28 -10.89
C TYR A 185 -4.90 -4.24 -10.69
N THR A 186 -4.24 -3.19 -11.19
CA THR A 186 -2.85 -2.92 -10.83
C THR A 186 -2.74 -2.44 -9.38
N LEU A 187 -1.54 -2.50 -8.78
CA LEU A 187 -1.32 -1.97 -7.43
C LEU A 187 -1.72 -0.50 -7.31
N ASP A 188 -1.38 0.33 -8.30
CA ASP A 188 -1.71 1.76 -8.27
C ASP A 188 -3.23 1.98 -8.44
N GLU A 189 -3.92 1.19 -9.27
CA GLU A 189 -5.39 1.20 -9.34
C GLU A 189 -6.03 0.90 -7.97
N ILE A 190 -5.52 -0.10 -7.25
CA ILE A 190 -6.00 -0.44 -5.90
C ILE A 190 -5.70 0.71 -4.92
N ARG A 191 -4.47 1.22 -4.92
CA ARG A 191 -4.04 2.28 -4.01
C ARG A 191 -4.86 3.55 -4.17
N TYR A 192 -5.21 3.94 -5.40
CA TYR A 192 -5.88 5.22 -5.63
C TYR A 192 -7.40 5.14 -5.83
N SER A 193 -7.99 3.94 -5.88
CA SER A 193 -9.44 3.77 -6.09
C SER A 193 -10.16 3.25 -4.83
N PRO A 194 -10.87 4.09 -4.06
CA PRO A 194 -11.48 3.69 -2.79
C PRO A 194 -12.50 2.56 -2.94
N ASN A 195 -13.37 2.66 -3.94
CA ASN A 195 -14.40 1.66 -4.18
C ASN A 195 -13.83 0.31 -4.63
N VAL A 196 -12.61 0.28 -5.18
CA VAL A 196 -11.88 -0.97 -5.43
C VAL A 196 -11.42 -1.59 -4.12
N ARG A 197 -10.83 -0.79 -3.20
CA ARG A 197 -10.39 -1.28 -1.88
C ARG A 197 -11.55 -1.77 -1.02
N MET A 198 -12.69 -1.08 -1.07
CA MET A 198 -13.91 -1.45 -0.34
C MET A 198 -14.50 -2.81 -0.78
N GLN A 199 -14.04 -3.40 -1.88
CA GLN A 199 -14.44 -4.77 -2.23
C GLN A 199 -13.83 -5.83 -1.30
N MET A 200 -12.88 -5.45 -0.44
CA MET A 200 -12.25 -6.33 0.54
C MET A 200 -12.60 -5.85 1.96
N PRO A 201 -12.75 -6.75 2.95
CA PRO A 201 -12.73 -6.38 4.35
C PRO A 201 -11.40 -5.75 4.79
N SER A 202 -11.42 -5.02 5.89
CA SER A 202 -10.22 -4.43 6.50
C SER A 202 -10.16 -4.57 8.00
N ILE A 203 -8.95 -4.44 8.54
CA ILE A 203 -8.67 -4.48 9.97
C ILE A 203 -8.12 -3.10 10.37
N ASP A 204 -8.85 -2.38 11.20
CA ASP A 204 -8.40 -1.14 11.81
C ASP A 204 -7.47 -1.49 12.98
N VAL A 205 -6.20 -1.12 12.86
CA VAL A 205 -5.15 -1.37 13.86
C VAL A 205 -5.14 -0.22 14.87
N ASN A 206 -6.26 -0.03 15.58
CA ASN A 206 -6.43 1.04 16.57
C ASN A 206 -5.57 0.83 17.84
N THR A 207 -4.88 -0.31 17.91
CA THR A 207 -3.90 -0.64 18.95
C THR A 207 -2.68 0.28 18.91
N ILE A 208 -2.35 0.85 17.75
CA ILE A 208 -1.26 1.83 17.60
C ILE A 208 -1.80 3.25 17.51
N ASN A 209 -1.15 4.15 18.23
CA ASN A 209 -1.48 5.55 18.39
C ASN A 209 -0.24 6.38 18.12
N PHE A 210 -0.46 7.50 17.45
CA PHE A 210 0.58 8.44 17.12
C PHE A 210 0.31 9.75 17.83
N GLU A 211 1.36 10.30 18.44
CA GLU A 211 1.36 11.68 18.88
C GLU A 211 1.10 12.61 17.69
N THR A 212 0.59 13.81 18.00
CA THR A 212 0.29 14.83 16.99
C THR A 212 1.53 15.16 16.17
N GLY A 213 1.42 15.10 14.83
CA GLY A 213 2.53 15.38 13.92
C GLY A 213 3.66 14.33 13.88
N SER A 214 3.49 13.21 14.60
CA SER A 214 4.47 12.12 14.68
C SER A 214 4.01 10.85 13.96
N TRP A 215 4.98 10.05 13.53
CA TRP A 215 4.81 8.68 13.02
C TRP A 215 5.63 7.65 13.83
N THR A 216 6.18 8.06 14.97
CA THR A 216 6.88 7.14 15.88
C THR A 216 5.87 6.27 16.62
N ILE A 217 6.10 4.95 16.62
CA ILE A 217 5.29 3.98 17.38
C ILE A 217 6.01 3.69 18.71
N PRO A 218 5.41 4.00 19.87
CA PRO A 218 5.99 3.73 21.17
C PRO A 218 6.22 2.22 21.43
N PRO A 219 7.31 1.82 22.13
CA PRO A 219 7.64 0.42 22.40
C PRO A 219 6.52 -0.40 23.06
N ASP A 220 5.74 0.20 23.96
CA ASP A 220 4.61 -0.44 24.66
C ASP A 220 3.46 -0.80 23.71
N GLN A 221 3.36 -0.11 22.58
CA GLN A 221 2.36 -0.38 21.54
C GLN A 221 2.85 -1.41 20.53
N VAL A 222 4.17 -1.59 20.39
CA VAL A 222 4.77 -2.60 19.50
C VAL A 222 4.20 -3.97 19.82
N ALA A 223 4.16 -4.37 21.10
CA ALA A 223 3.64 -5.67 21.53
C ALA A 223 2.18 -5.93 21.08
N ARG A 224 1.38 -4.87 20.91
CA ARG A 224 -0.02 -4.98 20.45
C ARG A 224 -0.15 -5.31 18.97
N LEU A 225 0.91 -5.17 18.18
CA LEU A 225 0.95 -5.59 16.79
C LEU A 225 1.20 -7.09 16.61
N GLN A 226 1.55 -7.82 17.68
CA GLN A 226 1.86 -9.25 17.61
C GLN A 226 0.73 -10.05 16.95
N VAL A 227 -0.53 -9.83 17.37
CA VAL A 227 -1.69 -10.54 16.81
C VAL A 227 -1.88 -10.24 15.32
N ILE A 228 -1.65 -9.00 14.90
CA ILE A 228 -1.68 -8.63 13.49
C ILE A 228 -0.56 -9.34 12.73
N ALA A 229 0.67 -9.30 13.26
CA ALA A 229 1.81 -9.90 12.62
C ALA A 229 1.70 -11.43 12.50
N ASP A 230 1.20 -12.10 13.53
CA ASP A 230 0.95 -13.55 13.52
C ASP A 230 -0.05 -13.94 12.44
N GLY A 231 -1.11 -13.14 12.27
CA GLY A 231 -2.11 -13.34 11.22
C GLY A 231 -1.53 -13.16 9.83
N LEU A 232 -0.75 -12.10 9.62
CA LEU A 232 -0.07 -11.84 8.35
C LEU A 232 0.89 -12.97 8.01
N ASN A 233 1.73 -13.38 8.97
CA ASN A 233 2.67 -14.48 8.80
C ASN A 233 1.97 -15.79 8.48
N ARG A 234 0.88 -16.12 9.18
CA ARG A 234 0.08 -17.33 8.89
C ARG A 234 -0.51 -17.30 7.48
N ALA A 235 -1.11 -16.19 7.08
CA ALA A 235 -1.69 -16.04 5.74
C ALA A 235 -0.61 -16.15 4.65
N ILE A 236 0.55 -15.51 4.83
CA ILE A 236 1.68 -15.55 3.89
C ILE A 236 2.33 -16.94 3.83
N GLN A 237 2.44 -17.64 4.96
CA GLN A 237 2.93 -19.03 4.98
C GLN A 237 2.01 -19.96 4.18
N ARG A 238 0.68 -19.77 4.30
CA ARG A 238 -0.31 -20.55 3.54
C ARG A 238 -0.28 -20.21 2.05
N ASN A 239 -0.12 -18.94 1.70
CA ASN A 239 0.01 -18.49 0.33
C ASN A 239 1.09 -17.40 0.22
N PRO A 240 2.30 -17.74 -0.25
CA PRO A 240 3.39 -16.76 -0.38
C PRO A 240 3.14 -15.62 -1.36
N ARG A 241 2.03 -15.66 -2.12
CA ARG A 241 1.56 -14.61 -3.03
C ARG A 241 0.63 -13.59 -2.37
N GLU A 242 0.37 -13.71 -1.07
CA GLU A 242 -0.48 -12.73 -0.38
C GLU A 242 0.15 -11.34 -0.38
N VAL A 243 -0.66 -10.31 -0.53
CA VAL A 243 -0.23 -8.91 -0.52
C VAL A 243 -1.19 -8.16 0.37
N PHE A 244 -0.63 -7.45 1.33
CA PHE A 244 -1.37 -6.64 2.29
C PHE A 244 -1.01 -5.17 2.12
N LEU A 245 -2.04 -4.35 1.98
CA LEU A 245 -1.96 -2.91 1.96
C LEU A 245 -2.11 -2.38 3.39
N ILE A 246 -1.11 -1.62 3.83
CA ILE A 246 -1.09 -0.85 5.06
C ILE A 246 -1.50 0.58 4.72
N GLU A 247 -2.66 0.99 5.19
CA GLU A 247 -3.25 2.29 4.89
C GLU A 247 -3.07 3.21 6.09
N GLY A 248 -2.59 4.44 5.86
CA GLY A 248 -2.48 5.46 6.89
C GLY A 248 -3.53 6.55 6.74
N HIS A 249 -4.08 7.01 7.85
CA HIS A 249 -5.05 8.10 7.89
C HIS A 249 -4.71 9.14 8.97
N THR A 250 -5.17 10.37 8.76
CA THR A 250 -5.10 11.47 9.74
C THR A 250 -6.49 11.93 10.14
N ASP A 251 -6.56 12.77 11.17
CA ASP A 251 -7.76 13.57 11.42
C ASP A 251 -7.82 14.77 10.47
N ALA A 252 -8.84 15.61 10.63
CA ALA A 252 -9.10 16.73 9.72
C ALA A 252 -8.18 17.95 9.95
N VAL A 253 -7.32 17.91 10.98
CA VAL A 253 -6.50 19.06 11.41
C VAL A 253 -5.30 19.24 10.47
N GLY A 254 -5.01 20.50 10.11
CA GLY A 254 -3.88 20.84 9.23
C GLY A 254 -4.21 20.77 7.74
N ASN A 255 -3.23 21.08 6.89
CA ASN A 255 -3.40 21.08 5.44
C ASN A 255 -3.28 19.66 4.84
N ASP A 256 -3.77 19.49 3.61
CA ASP A 256 -3.89 18.19 2.97
C ASP A 256 -2.52 17.55 2.67
N VAL A 257 -1.56 18.34 2.20
CA VAL A 257 -0.21 17.87 1.83
C VAL A 257 0.52 17.30 3.05
N ASP A 258 0.46 17.99 4.19
CA ASP A 258 1.05 17.49 5.42
C ASP A 258 0.36 16.24 5.95
N ASN A 259 -0.97 16.19 5.84
CA ASN A 259 -1.72 15.00 6.24
C ASN A 259 -1.41 13.80 5.34
N LEU A 260 -1.22 14.00 4.04
CA LEU A 260 -0.76 12.96 3.12
C LEU A 260 0.65 12.49 3.46
N SER A 261 1.59 13.41 3.66
CA SER A 261 2.95 13.05 4.11
C SER A 261 2.91 12.27 5.43
N LEU A 262 2.20 12.78 6.44
CA LEU A 262 2.13 12.19 7.78
C LEU A 262 1.48 10.80 7.78
N SER A 263 0.34 10.65 7.11
CA SER A 263 -0.33 9.35 7.02
C SER A 263 0.54 8.31 6.31
N ASP A 264 1.24 8.68 5.25
CA ASP A 264 2.11 7.75 4.53
C ASP A 264 3.32 7.35 5.38
N ARG A 265 3.90 8.28 6.15
CA ARG A 265 4.95 7.97 7.14
C ARG A 265 4.45 6.99 8.21
N ARG A 266 3.22 7.16 8.69
CA ARG A 266 2.60 6.24 9.68
C ARG A 266 2.40 4.84 9.11
N ALA A 267 1.87 4.73 7.89
CA ALA A 267 1.70 3.46 7.21
C ALA A 267 3.04 2.76 6.96
N GLN A 268 4.05 3.52 6.52
CA GLN A 268 5.41 3.03 6.32
C GLN A 268 6.02 2.54 7.65
N ALA A 269 5.93 3.33 8.72
CA ALA A 269 6.46 2.98 10.03
C ALA A 269 5.83 1.69 10.58
N ALA A 270 4.51 1.52 10.43
CA ALA A 270 3.83 0.28 10.78
C ALA A 270 4.33 -0.92 9.95
N ALA A 271 4.46 -0.77 8.63
CA ALA A 271 4.96 -1.83 7.76
C ALA A 271 6.43 -2.21 8.06
N GLU A 272 7.27 -1.22 8.35
CA GLU A 272 8.66 -1.42 8.77
C GLU A 272 8.72 -2.16 10.10
N LEU A 273 7.93 -1.76 11.10
CA LEU A 273 7.87 -2.41 12.40
C LEU A 273 7.39 -3.88 12.30
N LEU A 274 6.35 -4.14 11.50
CA LEU A 274 5.87 -5.50 11.18
C LEU A 274 6.98 -6.38 10.58
N THR A 275 7.83 -5.81 9.74
CA THR A 275 8.96 -6.53 9.13
C THR A 275 10.10 -6.75 10.12
N GLN A 276 10.52 -5.68 10.80
CA GLN A 276 11.74 -5.66 11.61
C GLN A 276 11.58 -6.42 12.92
N GLN A 277 10.42 -6.30 13.58
CA GLN A 277 10.20 -6.89 14.91
C GLN A 277 9.50 -8.24 14.84
N PHE A 278 8.66 -8.46 13.82
CA PHE A 278 7.81 -9.64 13.74
C PHE A 278 8.07 -10.51 12.51
N GLY A 279 9.06 -10.16 11.69
CA GLY A 279 9.51 -10.98 10.56
C GLY A 279 8.49 -11.10 9.43
N VAL A 280 7.48 -10.22 9.36
CA VAL A 280 6.54 -10.21 8.23
C VAL A 280 7.31 -9.91 6.94
N PRO A 281 7.25 -10.76 5.90
CA PRO A 281 8.05 -10.57 4.70
C PRO A 281 7.75 -9.23 4.00
N ALA A 282 8.80 -8.41 3.84
CA ALA A 282 8.72 -7.07 3.26
C ALA A 282 8.03 -7.03 1.88
N GLU A 283 8.25 -8.07 1.07
CA GLU A 283 7.72 -8.22 -0.28
C GLU A 283 6.20 -8.39 -0.35
N ASN A 284 5.59 -8.92 0.72
CA ASN A 284 4.15 -9.14 0.86
C ASN A 284 3.42 -7.92 1.46
N LEU A 285 4.16 -6.87 1.86
CA LEU A 285 3.60 -5.62 2.36
C LEU A 285 3.74 -4.49 1.33
N THR A 286 2.75 -3.60 1.33
CA THR A 286 2.76 -2.33 0.61
C THR A 286 2.08 -1.29 1.49
N SER A 287 2.54 -0.03 1.47
CA SER A 287 1.94 1.05 2.25
C SER A 287 1.41 2.17 1.37
N GLN A 288 0.42 2.91 1.88
CA GLN A 288 -0.12 4.12 1.28
C GLN A 288 -0.72 5.04 2.36
N GLY A 289 -0.36 6.33 2.34
CA GLY A 289 -1.07 7.36 3.09
C GLY A 289 -2.24 7.96 2.31
N TYR A 290 -3.33 8.24 3.01
CA TYR A 290 -4.54 8.88 2.47
C TYR A 290 -4.89 10.22 3.12
N GLY A 291 -4.07 10.68 4.06
CA GLY A 291 -4.31 11.88 4.84
C GLY A 291 -5.71 11.88 5.43
N LYS A 292 -6.42 12.99 5.21
CA LYS A 292 -7.79 13.21 5.68
C LYS A 292 -8.86 12.98 4.60
N GLN A 293 -8.53 12.33 3.49
CA GLN A 293 -9.47 12.11 2.38
C GLN A 293 -10.60 11.13 2.73
N TYR A 294 -10.35 10.22 3.68
CA TYR A 294 -11.28 9.16 4.07
C TYR A 294 -11.47 9.11 5.59
N LEU A 295 -12.05 10.19 6.13
CA LEU A 295 -12.44 10.28 7.53
C LEU A 295 -13.49 9.21 7.85
N LYS A 296 -13.29 8.51 8.96
CA LYS A 296 -14.25 7.54 9.51
C LYS A 296 -15.32 8.26 10.31
N GLU A 297 -14.91 9.23 11.12
CA GLU A 297 -15.78 10.18 11.83
C GLU A 297 -15.76 11.54 11.11
N GLN A 298 -16.93 12.05 10.73
CA GLN A 298 -17.07 13.32 10.00
C GLN A 298 -16.98 14.51 10.97
N THR A 299 -15.75 14.86 11.36
CA THR A 299 -15.43 16.00 12.23
C THR A 299 -14.28 16.82 11.64
N ASP A 300 -14.35 18.14 11.81
CA ASP A 300 -13.31 19.08 11.37
C ASP A 300 -12.13 19.17 12.36
N GLY A 301 -12.26 18.54 13.53
CA GLY A 301 -11.29 18.60 14.62
C GLY A 301 -10.41 17.35 14.76
N PRO A 302 -9.61 17.30 15.83
CA PRO A 302 -8.85 16.11 16.19
C PRO A 302 -9.78 14.92 16.43
N SER A 303 -9.42 13.74 15.92
CA SER A 303 -10.19 12.51 16.16
C SER A 303 -9.27 11.31 16.20
N ARG A 304 -9.29 10.58 17.33
CA ARG A 304 -8.51 9.35 17.50
C ARG A 304 -8.99 8.26 16.53
N ILE A 305 -10.30 8.20 16.27
CA ILE A 305 -10.92 7.26 15.33
C ILE A 305 -10.41 7.51 13.90
N ASN A 306 -10.18 8.77 13.53
CA ASN A 306 -9.65 9.12 12.21
C ASN A 306 -8.14 8.86 12.09
N ARG A 307 -7.36 9.11 13.16
CA ARG A 307 -5.93 8.80 13.23
C ARG A 307 -5.69 7.29 13.38
N ARG A 308 -5.88 6.56 12.28
CA ARG A 308 -5.79 5.09 12.26
C ARG A 308 -4.79 4.59 11.22
N VAL A 309 -4.36 3.35 11.43
CA VAL A 309 -3.72 2.52 10.40
C VAL A 309 -4.62 1.34 10.12
N THR A 310 -4.78 0.99 8.85
CA THR A 310 -5.64 -0.10 8.41
C THR A 310 -4.81 -1.15 7.70
N VAL A 311 -5.13 -2.42 7.88
CA VAL A 311 -4.56 -3.54 7.10
C VAL A 311 -5.65 -4.11 6.21
N ARG A 312 -5.33 -4.26 4.92
CA ARG A 312 -6.24 -4.84 3.93
C ARG A 312 -5.54 -5.87 3.07
N ARG A 313 -6.11 -7.06 2.95
CA ARG A 313 -5.64 -8.05 1.98
C ARG A 313 -6.06 -7.62 0.56
N ILE A 314 -5.11 -7.49 -0.35
CA ILE A 314 -5.37 -7.00 -1.72
C ILE A 314 -5.08 -8.02 -2.83
N THR A 315 -4.56 -9.21 -2.52
CA THR A 315 -4.28 -10.26 -3.52
C THR A 315 -5.49 -10.61 -4.41
N PRO A 316 -6.73 -10.73 -3.89
CA PRO A 316 -7.88 -10.95 -4.76
C PRO A 316 -8.06 -9.85 -5.80
N LEU A 317 -7.81 -8.58 -5.45
CA LEU A 317 -7.91 -7.44 -6.36
C LEU A 317 -6.82 -7.49 -7.44
N LEU A 318 -5.59 -7.84 -7.07
CA LEU A 318 -4.46 -8.00 -8.00
C LEU A 318 -4.67 -9.14 -8.99
N ASN A 319 -5.40 -10.19 -8.60
CA ASN A 319 -5.58 -11.40 -9.40
C ASN A 319 -6.97 -11.53 -10.05
N GLY A 320 -7.85 -10.54 -9.87
CA GLY A 320 -9.18 -10.52 -10.48
C GLY A 320 -10.20 -11.45 -9.82
N GLY A 321 -9.98 -11.79 -8.54
CA GLY A 321 -10.97 -12.47 -7.71
C GLY A 321 -11.34 -13.89 -8.16
N THR A 322 -10.41 -14.65 -8.75
CA THR A 322 -10.62 -16.09 -8.83
C THR A 322 -10.64 -16.63 -7.40
N ALA A 323 -11.79 -17.14 -6.97
CA ALA A 323 -11.83 -18.18 -5.95
C ALA A 323 -10.74 -19.18 -6.31
N SER A 324 -9.79 -19.36 -5.41
CA SER A 324 -8.56 -20.15 -5.53
C SER A 324 -8.55 -21.09 -6.74
N LEU A 325 -8.04 -20.64 -7.90
CA LEU A 325 -7.63 -21.62 -8.89
C LEU A 325 -6.38 -22.30 -8.33
N PRO A 326 -6.36 -23.65 -8.25
CA PRO A 326 -5.14 -24.36 -7.88
C PRO A 326 -4.00 -23.92 -8.80
N PRO A 327 -2.74 -23.93 -8.30
CA PRO A 327 -1.59 -23.60 -9.14
C PRO A 327 -1.66 -24.43 -10.43
N PRO A 328 -1.34 -23.84 -11.59
CA PRO A 328 -1.25 -24.63 -12.81
C PRO A 328 -0.30 -25.80 -12.55
N PRO A 329 -0.65 -27.02 -13.02
CA PRO A 329 0.24 -28.16 -12.87
C PRO A 329 1.63 -27.80 -13.43
N PRO A 330 2.72 -28.24 -12.79
CA PRO A 330 4.06 -28.00 -13.30
C PRO A 330 4.14 -28.44 -14.77
N GLY A 331 4.39 -27.49 -15.68
CA GLY A 331 4.66 -27.80 -17.10
C GLY A 331 3.77 -27.16 -18.17
N THR A 332 2.72 -26.39 -17.84
CA THR A 332 1.97 -25.67 -18.88
C THR A 332 2.57 -24.29 -19.14
N ALA A 333 3.39 -24.18 -20.19
CA ALA A 333 3.79 -22.90 -20.76
C ALA A 333 2.56 -22.15 -21.33
N PRO A 334 2.52 -20.81 -21.27
CA PRO A 334 1.44 -20.04 -21.89
C PRO A 334 1.42 -20.27 -23.42
N PRO A 335 0.24 -20.30 -24.05
CA PRO A 335 0.14 -20.40 -25.50
C PRO A 335 0.81 -19.17 -26.13
N ARG A 336 1.57 -19.42 -27.20
CA ARG A 336 2.28 -18.40 -27.99
C ARG A 336 1.33 -17.45 -28.69
#